data_AF-A0A8H2W911-F1
#
_entry.id   AF-A0A8H2W911-F1
#
_cell.length_a   1.000
_cell.length_b   1.000
_cell.length_c   1.000
_cell.angle_alpha   90.00
_cell.angle_beta   90.00
_cell.angle_gamma   90.00
#
_symmetry.space_group_name_H-M   'P 1'
#
loop_
_entity.id
_entity.type
_entity.pdbx_description
1 polymer ?
#
loop_
_entity_poly.entity_id
_entity_poly.type
_entity_poly.pdbx_seq_one_letter_code
_entity_poly.pdbx_strand_id
1 'polypeptide(L)'
;MAHIPSNEEILEQLVEIRRTNPGIGINKAVALIKEKNPDWGLAAKRLRNVSKQLEPPSSDTLPGAHNSQPSGPSWPTEESPMSTLMQVLDQFMAGGDRKAAKRAAQIDLSFKMNLGDVKGLMNNPSAFTKMNFSSSGANYPMRSCKLAVTIVLQIVAQNELLYDCIALNSRTLGGLPTVAQIRAQPSASLPIAFARAKEAALKHQKSTAVAVNLIDVEMAERGEGYSLGSLNYMSFSHAFVAFIGPEGMRILQAWGEHGYSLAENIHSPASRLRDWSEAETFVNQYDKLIHTGVTWKPETFEAYKQCFGVDIPKITGPRGPERKSVTPCFRPWTRIKEISDVKTSDIKRWFKVLDAVNKLVK
;
A
#
# COMPACT_ATOMS: atom_id res chain seq x y z
N MET A 1 21.88 48.15 -15.10
CA MET A 1 20.72 47.85 -14.22
C MET A 1 20.16 46.52 -14.67
N ALA A 2 19.89 45.57 -13.76
CA ALA A 2 19.34 44.28 -14.14
C ALA A 2 17.94 44.47 -14.71
N HIS A 3 17.68 43.95 -15.91
CA HIS A 3 16.35 43.97 -16.51
C HIS A 3 15.45 43.03 -15.69
N ILE A 4 14.30 43.52 -15.25
CA ILE A 4 13.31 42.72 -14.52
C ILE A 4 12.17 42.44 -15.52
N PRO A 5 12.17 41.29 -16.20
CA PRO A 5 11.12 40.98 -17.17
C PRO A 5 9.76 40.84 -16.46
N SER A 6 8.70 41.16 -17.18
CA SER A 6 7.31 40.89 -16.84
C SER A 6 7.02 39.38 -16.82
N ASN A 7 5.86 38.98 -16.29
CA ASN A 7 5.48 37.56 -16.32
C ASN A 7 5.08 37.10 -17.73
N GLU A 8 4.57 38.00 -18.57
CA GLU A 8 4.20 37.74 -19.97
C GLU A 8 5.43 37.43 -20.82
N GLU A 9 6.49 38.24 -20.74
CA GLU A 9 7.77 37.97 -21.42
C GLU A 9 8.38 36.62 -21.01
N ILE A 10 8.24 36.25 -19.74
CA ILE A 10 8.70 34.94 -19.24
C ILE A 10 7.85 33.81 -19.84
N LEU A 11 6.53 33.99 -19.97
CA LEU A 11 5.63 33.00 -20.55
C LEU A 11 5.92 32.80 -22.03
N GLU A 12 6.10 33.88 -22.79
CA GLU A 12 6.44 33.82 -24.22
C GLU A 12 7.72 33.02 -24.46
N GLN A 13 8.76 33.27 -23.66
CA GLN A 13 10.02 32.51 -23.73
C GLN A 13 9.83 31.02 -23.37
N LEU A 14 8.99 30.73 -22.36
CA LEU A 14 8.68 29.34 -21.98
C LEU A 14 7.90 28.60 -23.08
N VAL A 15 6.94 29.27 -23.74
CA VAL A 15 6.20 28.73 -24.89
C VAL A 15 7.15 28.43 -26.03
N GLU A 16 8.04 29.36 -26.38
CA GLU A 16 8.98 29.20 -27.48
C GLU A 16 9.97 28.05 -27.25
N ILE A 17 10.47 27.91 -26.01
CA ILE A 17 11.35 26.79 -25.64
C ILE A 17 10.63 25.45 -25.71
N ARG A 18 9.36 25.37 -25.28
CA ARG A 18 8.57 24.14 -25.40
C ARG A 18 8.21 23.80 -26.85
N ARG A 19 7.99 24.81 -27.69
CA ARG A 19 7.73 24.66 -29.13
C ARG A 19 8.94 24.07 -29.85
N THR A 20 10.13 24.56 -29.53
CA THR A 20 11.40 24.09 -30.13
C THR A 20 11.93 22.80 -29.51
N ASN A 21 11.53 22.48 -28.28
CA ASN A 21 11.96 21.27 -27.54
C ASN A 21 10.75 20.58 -26.88
N PRO A 22 9.91 19.86 -27.63
CA PRO A 22 8.77 19.13 -27.08
C PRO A 22 9.20 18.16 -25.97
N GLY A 23 8.57 18.24 -24.80
CA GLY A 23 8.90 17.39 -23.64
C GLY A 23 10.04 17.90 -22.75
N ILE A 24 10.58 19.10 -22.99
CA ILE A 24 11.61 19.68 -22.11
C ILE A 24 11.07 19.91 -20.68
N GLY A 25 11.73 19.29 -19.71
CA GLY A 25 11.39 19.45 -18.29
C GLY A 25 11.62 20.89 -17.80
N ILE A 26 10.78 21.35 -16.86
CA ILE A 26 10.77 22.75 -16.41
C ILE A 26 12.13 23.25 -15.93
N ASN A 27 12.93 22.42 -15.25
CA ASN A 27 14.26 22.82 -14.79
C ASN A 27 15.23 23.09 -15.94
N LYS A 28 15.14 22.33 -17.03
CA LYS A 28 15.95 22.55 -18.25
C LYS A 28 15.47 23.79 -19.00
N ALA A 29 14.16 24.00 -19.11
CA ALA A 29 13.60 25.22 -19.71
C ALA A 29 14.01 26.48 -18.93
N VAL A 30 14.01 26.42 -17.59
CA VAL A 30 14.48 27.49 -16.71
C VAL A 30 15.97 27.79 -16.89
N ALA A 31 16.80 26.76 -17.07
CA ALA A 31 18.23 26.95 -17.35
C ALA A 31 18.44 27.65 -18.69
N LEU A 32 17.72 27.22 -19.74
CA LEU A 32 17.80 27.84 -21.07
C LEU A 32 17.36 29.30 -21.08
N ILE A 33 16.33 29.68 -20.30
CA ILE A 33 15.91 31.09 -20.19
C ILE A 33 17.00 31.95 -19.57
N LYS A 34 17.68 31.43 -18.53
CA LYS A 34 18.79 32.14 -17.87
C LYS A 34 20.01 32.27 -18.76
N GLU A 35 20.29 31.24 -19.57
CA GLU A 35 21.38 31.26 -20.54
C GLU A 35 21.11 32.24 -21.68
N LYS A 36 19.88 32.27 -22.20
CA LYS A 36 19.48 33.20 -23.27
C LYS A 36 19.35 34.66 -22.80
N ASN A 37 19.09 34.89 -21.51
CA ASN A 37 18.84 36.22 -20.95
C ASN A 37 19.64 36.41 -19.64
N PRO A 38 20.98 36.55 -19.72
CA PRO A 38 21.85 36.61 -18.54
C PRO A 38 21.68 37.90 -17.72
N ASP A 39 21.10 38.95 -18.33
CA ASP A 39 20.78 40.24 -17.74
C ASP A 39 19.46 40.23 -16.95
N TRP A 40 18.66 39.18 -17.10
CA TRP A 40 17.43 38.98 -16.35
C TRP A 40 17.75 38.57 -14.91
N GLY A 41 17.40 39.42 -13.94
CA GLY A 41 17.56 39.16 -12.50
C GLY A 41 16.61 38.09 -11.94
N LEU A 42 16.48 36.94 -12.62
CA LEU A 42 15.43 35.96 -12.37
C LEU A 42 15.79 34.92 -11.31
N ALA A 43 15.05 34.97 -10.20
CA ALA A 43 15.03 33.88 -9.24
C ALA A 43 14.33 32.65 -9.81
N ALA A 44 14.91 31.45 -9.61
CA ALA A 44 14.33 30.18 -10.07
C ALA A 44 12.94 29.89 -9.47
N LYS A 45 12.60 30.52 -8.34
CA LYS A 45 11.27 30.45 -7.72
C LYS A 45 10.22 31.19 -8.55
N ARG A 46 10.55 32.37 -9.10
CA ARG A 46 9.63 33.18 -9.91
C ARG A 46 9.30 32.47 -11.23
N LEU A 47 10.30 31.95 -11.92
CA LEU A 47 10.11 31.18 -13.16
C LEU A 47 9.19 29.96 -12.98
N ARG A 48 9.36 29.22 -11.88
CA ARG A 48 8.50 28.06 -11.55
C ARG A 48 7.07 28.46 -11.19
N ASN A 49 6.86 29.65 -10.65
CA ASN A 49 5.52 30.16 -10.36
C ASN A 49 4.82 30.59 -11.66
N VAL A 50 5.53 31.31 -12.53
CA VAL A 50 5.00 31.73 -13.84
C VAL A 50 4.70 30.52 -14.72
N SER A 51 5.54 29.48 -14.70
CA SER A 51 5.30 28.28 -15.51
C SER A 51 4.05 27.47 -15.15
N LYS A 52 3.46 27.70 -13.97
CA LYS A 52 2.19 27.07 -13.58
C LYS A 52 0.98 27.67 -14.31
N GLN A 53 1.16 28.84 -14.93
CA GLN A 53 0.13 29.51 -15.73
C GLN A 53 0.06 28.97 -17.18
N LEU A 54 1.04 28.14 -17.59
CA LEU A 54 0.96 27.39 -18.83
C LEU A 54 0.01 26.20 -18.62
N GLU A 55 -1.23 26.36 -19.09
CA GLU A 55 -2.15 25.23 -19.20
C GLU A 55 -1.48 24.08 -19.99
N PRO A 56 -1.70 22.81 -19.58
CA PRO A 56 -1.32 21.68 -20.42
C PRO A 56 -2.06 21.81 -21.76
N PRO A 57 -1.40 21.55 -22.90
CA PRO A 57 -2.03 21.71 -24.20
C PRO A 57 -3.31 20.85 -24.25
N SER A 58 -4.45 21.51 -24.45
CA SER A 58 -5.76 20.89 -24.65
C SER A 58 -5.71 20.05 -25.91
N SER A 59 -5.93 18.74 -25.76
CA SER A 59 -6.08 17.81 -26.87
C SER A 59 -7.51 17.84 -27.40
N ASP A 60 -7.77 18.72 -28.36
CA ASP A 60 -8.99 18.78 -29.19
C ASP A 60 -8.67 19.67 -30.39
N THR A 61 -9.04 19.45 -31.66
CA THR A 61 -9.58 18.34 -32.48
C THR A 61 -9.28 18.80 -33.94
N LEU A 62 -9.22 17.92 -34.97
CA LEU A 62 -9.66 18.17 -36.37
C LEU A 62 -9.52 16.87 -37.22
N PRO A 63 -10.24 16.71 -38.37
CA PRO A 63 -11.12 15.56 -38.59
C PRO A 63 -10.75 14.66 -39.78
N GLY A 64 -11.23 13.42 -39.71
CA GLY A 64 -11.67 12.61 -40.85
C GLY A 64 -10.61 11.94 -41.73
N ALA A 65 -10.57 10.60 -41.70
CA ALA A 65 -10.58 9.76 -42.90
C ALA A 65 -10.76 8.29 -42.51
N HIS A 66 -11.77 7.66 -43.10
CA HIS A 66 -11.99 6.21 -43.08
C HIS A 66 -10.77 5.48 -43.66
N ASN A 67 -10.25 4.47 -42.94
CA ASN A 67 -9.90 3.20 -43.56
C ASN A 67 -9.68 2.09 -42.53
N SER A 68 -10.30 0.96 -42.82
CA SER A 68 -10.38 -0.24 -42.00
C SER A 68 -9.14 -1.12 -42.21
N GLN A 69 -8.36 -1.38 -41.15
CA GLN A 69 -7.58 -2.63 -40.99
C GLN A 69 -7.04 -2.76 -39.54
N PRO A 70 -6.86 -4.00 -39.02
CA PRO A 70 -6.71 -4.26 -37.59
C PRO A 70 -5.28 -4.00 -37.13
N SER A 71 -5.10 -2.97 -36.31
CA SER A 71 -3.83 -2.69 -35.65
C SER A 71 -3.69 -3.50 -34.36
N GLY A 72 -2.61 -4.29 -34.27
CA GLY A 72 -2.11 -4.83 -33.01
C GLY A 72 -1.85 -3.73 -31.97
N PRO A 73 -1.65 -4.11 -30.69
CA PRO A 73 -1.58 -3.14 -29.60
C PRO A 73 -0.33 -2.27 -29.76
N SER A 74 -0.54 -0.95 -29.79
CA SER A 74 0.52 0.04 -29.95
C SER A 74 0.49 1.02 -28.77
N TRP A 75 1.71 1.31 -28.27
CA TRP A 75 2.13 2.40 -27.37
C TRP A 75 1.98 2.19 -25.84
N PRO A 76 2.89 2.80 -25.04
CA PRO A 76 3.29 2.30 -23.73
C PRO A 76 2.14 2.47 -22.75
N THR A 77 1.69 1.35 -22.20
CA THR A 77 0.71 1.32 -21.12
C THR A 77 1.19 2.25 -20.02
N GLU A 78 0.44 3.33 -19.79
CA GLU A 78 0.69 4.21 -18.66
C GLU A 78 0.77 3.34 -17.41
N GLU A 79 1.86 3.47 -16.67
CA GLU A 79 2.18 2.56 -15.57
C GLU A 79 1.11 2.69 -14.49
N SER A 80 0.30 1.63 -14.34
CA SER A 80 -0.85 1.67 -13.44
C SER A 80 -0.44 1.61 -11.97
N PRO A 81 -1.27 2.12 -11.03
CA PRO A 81 -0.97 2.05 -9.60
C PRO A 81 -0.65 0.62 -9.15
N MET A 82 -1.33 -0.38 -9.70
CA MET A 82 -1.11 -1.77 -9.35
C MET A 82 0.25 -2.28 -9.83
N SER A 83 0.61 -2.00 -11.09
CA SER A 83 1.90 -2.41 -11.63
C SER A 83 3.07 -1.73 -10.90
N THR A 84 2.93 -0.44 -10.57
CA THR A 84 3.92 0.31 -9.80
C THR A 84 4.02 -0.18 -8.36
N LEU A 85 2.91 -0.53 -7.71
CA LEU A 85 2.92 -1.12 -6.35
C LEU A 85 3.74 -2.40 -6.32
N MET A 86 3.53 -3.30 -7.28
CA MET A 86 4.26 -4.56 -7.35
C MET A 86 5.77 -4.32 -7.55
N GLN A 87 6.16 -3.39 -8.43
CA GLN A 87 7.57 -3.04 -8.62
C GLN A 87 8.23 -2.49 -7.34
N VAL A 88 7.54 -1.62 -6.60
CA VAL A 88 8.04 -1.10 -5.33
C VAL A 88 8.15 -2.23 -4.29
N LEU A 89 7.18 -3.14 -4.21
CA LEU A 89 7.23 -4.29 -3.32
C LEU A 89 8.37 -5.25 -3.67
N ASP A 90 8.60 -5.52 -4.96
CA ASP A 90 9.72 -6.34 -5.42
C ASP A 90 11.06 -5.71 -5.01
N GLN A 91 11.22 -4.39 -5.21
CA GLN A 91 12.42 -3.68 -4.77
C GLN A 91 12.57 -3.70 -3.23
N PHE A 92 11.46 -3.53 -2.49
CA PHE A 92 11.45 -3.58 -1.03
C PHE A 92 11.92 -4.97 -0.55
N MET A 93 11.45 -6.04 -1.20
CA MET A 93 11.74 -7.42 -0.85
C MET A 93 13.05 -7.95 -1.47
N ALA A 94 13.72 -7.16 -2.30
CA ALA A 94 14.91 -7.57 -3.02
C ALA A 94 16.02 -8.07 -2.08
N GLY A 95 16.47 -9.31 -2.32
CA GLY A 95 17.46 -10.00 -1.49
C GLY A 95 16.91 -10.61 -0.20
N GLY A 96 15.61 -10.87 -0.16
CA GLY A 96 14.94 -11.72 0.82
C GLY A 96 14.55 -11.04 2.12
N ASP A 97 13.84 -11.79 2.97
CA ASP A 97 13.25 -11.33 4.24
C ASP A 97 14.27 -10.61 5.14
N ARG A 98 15.52 -11.07 5.20
CA ARG A 98 16.56 -10.43 6.03
C ARG A 98 16.87 -9.01 5.58
N LYS A 99 16.95 -8.75 4.26
CA LYS A 99 17.20 -7.39 3.75
C LYS A 99 15.94 -6.53 3.85
N ALA A 100 14.78 -7.10 3.58
CA ALA A 100 13.49 -6.43 3.78
C ALA A 100 13.29 -5.98 5.24
N ALA A 101 13.62 -6.85 6.20
CA ALA A 101 13.62 -6.57 7.63
C ALA A 101 14.53 -5.37 8.00
N LYS A 102 15.75 -5.33 7.44
CA LYS A 102 16.65 -4.18 7.63
C LYS A 102 16.08 -2.88 7.06
N ARG A 103 15.48 -2.92 5.86
CA ARG A 103 14.82 -1.75 5.26
C ARG A 103 13.67 -1.26 6.12
N ALA A 104 12.79 -2.16 6.55
CA ALA A 104 11.68 -1.84 7.44
C ALA A 104 12.16 -1.19 8.74
N ALA A 105 13.21 -1.74 9.36
CA ALA A 105 13.83 -1.19 10.56
C ALA A 105 14.37 0.23 10.35
N GLN A 106 15.06 0.48 9.23
CA GLN A 106 15.60 1.79 8.92
C GLN A 106 14.52 2.82 8.61
N ILE A 107 13.44 2.41 7.93
CA ILE A 107 12.28 3.27 7.68
C ILE A 107 11.62 3.67 9.01
N ASP A 108 11.36 2.71 9.91
CA ASP A 108 10.82 2.98 11.25
C ASP A 108 11.73 3.90 12.07
N LEU A 109 13.05 3.65 12.02
CA LEU A 109 14.05 4.49 12.70
C LEU A 109 14.04 5.91 12.16
N SER A 110 13.92 6.07 10.83
CA SER A 110 13.89 7.38 10.17
C SER A 110 12.65 8.17 10.59
N PHE A 111 11.49 7.52 10.74
CA PHE A 111 10.31 8.15 11.32
C PHE A 111 10.55 8.56 12.79
N LYS A 112 11.15 7.70 13.60
CA LYS A 112 11.43 7.96 15.02
C LYS A 112 12.43 9.10 15.27
N MET A 113 13.52 9.16 14.50
CA MET A 113 14.66 10.03 14.79
C MET A 113 14.61 11.39 14.10
N ASN A 114 13.63 11.65 13.23
CA ASN A 114 13.51 12.91 12.49
C ASN A 114 14.82 13.29 11.74
N LEU A 115 15.54 12.26 11.27
CA LEU A 115 16.82 12.41 10.57
C LEU A 115 16.57 13.02 9.17
N GLY A 116 17.44 13.98 8.80
CA GLY A 116 17.31 14.82 7.60
C GLY A 116 17.18 14.06 6.27
N ASP A 117 16.67 14.79 5.27
CA ASP A 117 16.23 14.40 3.91
C ASP A 117 14.87 13.69 3.77
N VAL A 118 14.29 13.13 4.84
CA VAL A 118 12.89 12.64 4.86
C VAL A 118 11.89 13.71 5.36
N LYS A 119 12.42 14.88 5.76
CA LYS A 119 11.68 16.05 6.31
C LYS A 119 10.53 16.57 5.42
N GLY A 120 10.54 16.27 4.13
CA GLY A 120 9.49 16.73 3.20
C GLY A 120 8.25 15.85 3.15
N LEU A 121 8.25 14.68 3.79
CA LEU A 121 7.18 13.69 3.60
C LEU A 121 6.22 13.52 4.78
N MET A 122 6.57 13.74 6.06
CA MET A 122 5.76 13.17 7.14
C MET A 122 5.71 14.01 8.43
N ASN A 123 4.49 14.27 8.93
CA ASN A 123 4.23 14.53 10.34
C ASN A 123 4.11 13.19 11.07
N ASN A 124 4.80 13.08 12.20
CA ASN A 124 5.34 11.84 12.77
C ASN A 124 4.30 10.93 13.46
N PRO A 125 4.27 9.61 13.11
CA PRO A 125 4.17 8.61 14.17
C PRO A 125 5.11 7.40 14.03
N SER A 126 5.73 7.06 15.16
CA SER A 126 6.50 5.84 15.42
C SER A 126 5.59 4.59 15.49
N ALA A 127 5.76 3.63 14.58
CA ALA A 127 4.79 2.55 14.41
C ALA A 127 5.21 1.18 14.91
N PHE A 128 6.48 0.80 14.73
CA PHE A 128 6.70 -0.62 14.49
C PHE A 128 7.03 -1.44 15.72
N THR A 129 7.44 -0.89 16.86
CA THR A 129 7.62 -1.63 18.13
C THR A 129 8.32 -0.77 19.19
N LYS A 130 8.12 -1.13 20.47
CA LYS A 130 8.86 -0.67 21.66
C LYS A 130 10.33 -1.17 21.74
N MET A 131 10.84 -1.90 20.75
CA MET A 131 12.14 -2.56 20.89
C MET A 131 13.31 -1.57 20.74
N ASN A 132 14.33 -1.75 21.59
CA ASN A 132 15.63 -1.08 21.47
C ASN A 132 16.41 -1.78 20.35
N PHE A 133 16.74 -1.04 19.28
CA PHE A 133 17.18 -1.61 17.99
C PHE A 133 18.66 -1.38 17.66
N SER A 134 19.52 -1.24 18.66
CA SER A 134 20.98 -1.10 18.49
C SER A 134 21.69 -2.32 17.87
N SER A 135 20.97 -3.41 17.51
CA SER A 135 21.50 -4.64 16.91
C SER A 135 20.78 -5.08 15.62
N SER A 136 20.05 -4.18 14.95
CA SER A 136 18.92 -4.48 14.07
C SER A 136 19.22 -5.05 12.67
N GLY A 137 18.78 -6.29 12.47
CA GLY A 137 18.45 -6.93 11.19
C GLY A 137 17.70 -8.25 11.36
N ALA A 138 17.73 -8.86 12.56
CA ALA A 138 17.16 -10.17 12.85
C ALA A 138 15.75 -10.16 13.47
N ASN A 139 15.19 -8.98 13.82
CA ASN A 139 14.02 -8.92 14.71
C ASN A 139 12.71 -8.40 14.06
N TYR A 140 12.70 -8.05 12.77
CA TYR A 140 11.44 -7.68 12.10
C TYR A 140 10.70 -8.96 11.68
N PRO A 141 9.45 -9.17 12.15
CA PRO A 141 8.71 -10.39 11.85
C PRO A 141 8.14 -10.29 10.44
N MET A 142 8.95 -10.53 9.40
CA MET A 142 8.53 -10.39 7.98
C MET A 142 7.37 -11.30 7.57
N ARG A 143 7.10 -12.33 8.37
CA ARG A 143 5.92 -13.19 8.24
C ARG A 143 4.66 -12.65 8.93
N SER A 144 4.75 -11.54 9.66
CA SER A 144 3.60 -10.94 10.33
C SER A 144 2.64 -10.30 9.33
N CYS A 145 1.38 -10.77 9.34
CA CYS A 145 0.29 -10.19 8.57
C CYS A 145 0.11 -8.68 8.82
N LYS A 146 0.25 -8.25 10.07
CA LYS A 146 0.16 -6.83 10.49
C LYS A 146 1.27 -5.98 9.89
N LEU A 147 2.52 -6.46 9.93
CA LEU A 147 3.65 -5.77 9.31
C LEU A 147 3.47 -5.68 7.79
N ALA A 148 3.05 -6.77 7.15
CA ALA A 148 2.80 -6.82 5.71
C ALA A 148 1.77 -5.76 5.28
N VAL A 149 0.61 -5.71 5.95
CA VAL A 149 -0.41 -4.69 5.67
C VAL A 149 0.14 -3.29 5.90
N THR A 150 0.86 -3.06 7.00
CA THR A 150 1.43 -1.73 7.26
C THR A 150 2.42 -1.30 6.17
N ILE A 151 3.29 -2.20 5.68
CA ILE A 151 4.21 -1.91 4.56
C ILE A 151 3.41 -1.50 3.30
N VAL A 152 2.42 -2.31 2.92
CA VAL A 152 1.59 -2.03 1.74
C VAL A 152 0.86 -0.69 1.89
N LEU A 153 0.24 -0.44 3.04
CA LEU A 153 -0.48 0.80 3.29
C LEU A 153 0.45 2.02 3.28
N GLN A 154 1.67 1.92 3.80
CA GLN A 154 2.63 3.01 3.72
C GLN A 154 3.00 3.35 2.27
N ILE A 155 3.12 2.33 1.43
CA ILE A 155 3.45 2.50 0.01
C ILE A 155 2.33 3.23 -0.74
N VAL A 156 1.07 2.84 -0.50
CA VAL A 156 -0.08 3.34 -1.28
C VAL A 156 -0.78 4.56 -0.67
N ALA A 157 -0.57 4.86 0.61
CA ALA A 157 -1.25 5.97 1.27
C ALA A 157 -0.85 7.33 0.70
N GLN A 158 -1.80 8.27 0.67
CA GLN A 158 -1.48 9.68 0.50
C GLN A 158 -0.83 10.21 1.78
N ASN A 159 -0.03 11.28 1.69
CA ASN A 159 0.74 11.79 2.85
C ASN A 159 -0.17 12.11 4.05
N GLU A 160 -1.36 12.67 3.81
CA GLU A 160 -2.35 13.00 4.82
C GLU A 160 -2.96 11.79 5.52
N LEU A 161 -3.02 10.63 4.86
CA LEU A 161 -3.56 9.39 5.40
C LEU A 161 -2.49 8.50 6.03
N LEU A 162 -1.21 8.84 5.90
CA LEU A 162 -0.16 7.93 6.30
C LEU A 162 -0.21 7.64 7.81
N TYR A 163 -0.43 8.65 8.64
CA TYR A 163 -0.52 8.47 10.10
C TYR A 163 -1.57 7.40 10.44
N ASP A 164 -2.78 7.53 9.91
CA ASP A 164 -3.87 6.58 10.14
C ASP A 164 -3.53 5.17 9.67
N CYS A 165 -2.91 5.07 8.50
CA CYS A 165 -2.51 3.80 7.89
C CYS A 165 -1.47 3.08 8.74
N ILE A 166 -0.53 3.84 9.28
CA ILE A 166 0.49 3.36 10.20
C ILE A 166 -0.13 2.97 11.54
N ALA A 167 -1.04 3.79 12.06
CA ALA A 167 -1.70 3.56 13.33
C ALA A 167 -2.55 2.28 13.30
N LEU A 168 -3.21 1.97 12.18
CA LEU A 168 -4.18 0.87 12.02
C LEU A 168 -3.77 -0.45 12.68
N ASN A 169 -2.50 -0.86 12.57
CA ASN A 169 -2.00 -2.13 13.11
C ASN A 169 -1.00 -1.95 14.26
N SER A 170 -0.81 -0.71 14.73
CA SER A 170 0.16 -0.38 15.77
C SER A 170 -0.52 -0.28 17.14
N ARG A 171 -0.06 -1.10 18.09
CA ARG A 171 -0.48 -1.00 19.50
C ARG A 171 -0.05 0.33 20.12
N THR A 172 1.17 0.80 19.81
CA THR A 172 1.71 2.03 20.40
C THR A 172 0.99 3.28 19.93
N LEU A 173 0.37 3.22 18.75
CA LEU A 173 -0.43 4.31 18.17
C LEU A 173 -1.93 4.11 18.39
N GLY A 174 -2.32 3.19 19.27
CA GLY A 174 -3.72 2.98 19.65
C GLY A 174 -4.62 2.37 18.56
N GLY A 175 -4.06 1.84 17.46
CA GLY A 175 -4.88 1.33 16.37
C GLY A 175 -5.28 -0.13 16.49
N LEU A 176 -4.85 -0.88 17.50
CA LEU A 176 -5.47 -2.18 17.80
C LEU A 176 -6.85 -1.95 18.42
N PRO A 177 -7.91 -2.61 17.94
CA PRO A 177 -9.25 -2.39 18.46
C PRO A 177 -9.36 -2.95 19.89
N THR A 178 -10.03 -2.19 20.75
CA THR A 178 -10.37 -2.62 22.12
C THR A 178 -11.63 -3.48 22.12
N VAL A 179 -11.83 -4.27 23.18
CA VAL A 179 -13.08 -5.04 23.37
C VAL A 179 -14.30 -4.10 23.36
N ALA A 180 -14.19 -2.91 23.95
CA ALA A 180 -15.24 -1.91 23.92
C ALA A 180 -15.58 -1.46 22.50
N GLN A 181 -14.56 -1.20 21.66
CA GLN A 181 -14.76 -0.85 20.25
C GLN A 181 -15.41 -1.99 19.46
N ILE A 182 -14.93 -3.23 19.64
CA ILE A 182 -15.49 -4.42 18.99
C ILE A 182 -16.97 -4.59 19.34
N ARG A 183 -17.34 -4.37 20.61
CA ARG A 183 -18.74 -4.47 21.06
C ARG A 183 -19.62 -3.32 20.58
N ALA A 184 -19.04 -2.12 20.44
CA ALA A 184 -19.76 -0.93 20.02
C ALA A 184 -19.93 -0.82 18.50
N GLN A 185 -19.10 -1.50 17.70
CA GLN A 185 -19.09 -1.38 16.25
C GLN A 185 -19.44 -2.71 15.57
N PRO A 186 -20.43 -2.72 14.66
CA PRO A 186 -20.72 -3.92 13.88
C PRO A 186 -19.50 -4.32 13.02
N SER A 187 -19.40 -5.62 12.74
CA SER A 187 -18.38 -6.13 11.82
C SER A 187 -18.55 -5.49 10.44
N ALA A 188 -17.47 -5.03 9.84
CA ALA A 188 -17.47 -4.44 8.50
C ALA A 188 -17.62 -5.53 7.43
N SER A 189 -18.33 -5.20 6.34
CA SER A 189 -18.55 -6.11 5.21
C SER A 189 -17.53 -5.88 4.10
N LEU A 190 -16.70 -6.90 3.83
CA LEU A 190 -15.80 -6.90 2.68
C LEU A 190 -16.57 -6.88 1.34
N PRO A 191 -17.69 -7.63 1.14
CA PRO A 191 -18.50 -7.50 -0.06
C PRO A 191 -18.91 -6.08 -0.40
N ILE A 192 -19.34 -5.31 0.61
CA ILE A 192 -19.76 -3.92 0.43
C ILE A 192 -18.57 -3.02 0.03
N ALA A 193 -17.43 -3.16 0.72
CA ALA A 193 -16.22 -2.39 0.39
C ALA A 193 -15.68 -2.74 -1.01
N PHE A 194 -15.67 -4.04 -1.35
CA PHE A 194 -15.28 -4.53 -2.67
C PHE A 194 -16.20 -4.00 -3.77
N ALA A 195 -17.52 -4.02 -3.58
CA ALA A 195 -18.46 -3.51 -4.58
C ALA A 195 -18.20 -2.03 -4.91
N ARG A 196 -17.97 -1.20 -3.88
CA ARG A 196 -17.58 0.22 -4.07
C ARG A 196 -16.26 0.37 -4.82
N ALA A 197 -15.24 -0.38 -4.41
CA ALA A 197 -13.91 -0.32 -5.03
C ALA A 197 -13.94 -0.82 -6.49
N LYS A 198 -14.69 -1.88 -6.77
CA LYS A 198 -14.93 -2.42 -8.12
C LYS A 198 -15.66 -1.40 -8.99
N GLU A 199 -16.71 -0.77 -8.47
CA GLU A 199 -17.42 0.29 -9.18
C GLU A 199 -16.48 1.46 -9.52
N ALA A 200 -15.68 1.91 -8.56
CA ALA A 200 -14.70 2.98 -8.79
C ALA A 200 -13.63 2.59 -9.83
N ALA A 201 -13.18 1.35 -9.81
CA ALA A 201 -12.24 0.82 -10.80
C ALA A 201 -12.84 0.79 -12.21
N LEU A 202 -14.06 0.26 -12.37
CA LEU A 202 -14.70 0.11 -13.66
C LEU A 202 -15.21 1.43 -14.25
N LYS A 203 -15.86 2.26 -13.44
CA LYS A 203 -16.50 3.51 -13.92
C LYS A 203 -15.55 4.70 -13.94
N HIS A 204 -14.60 4.77 -13.01
CA HIS A 204 -13.77 5.95 -12.80
C HIS A 204 -12.28 5.70 -13.00
N GLN A 205 -11.89 4.48 -13.37
CA GLN A 205 -10.49 4.09 -13.57
C GLN A 205 -9.63 4.34 -12.32
N LYS A 206 -10.22 4.20 -11.12
CA LYS A 206 -9.54 4.45 -9.83
C LYS A 206 -9.08 3.17 -9.17
N SER A 207 -7.89 3.21 -8.57
CA SER A 207 -7.42 2.14 -7.68
C SER A 207 -7.76 2.41 -6.22
N THR A 208 -8.09 1.36 -5.47
CA THR A 208 -8.44 1.43 -4.05
C THR A 208 -7.68 0.35 -3.29
N ALA A 209 -7.04 0.72 -2.18
CA ALA A 209 -6.50 -0.24 -1.23
C ALA A 209 -7.49 -0.47 -0.09
N VAL A 210 -7.99 -1.69 0.05
CA VAL A 210 -8.90 -2.10 1.13
C VAL A 210 -8.11 -2.92 2.13
N ALA A 211 -7.67 -2.30 3.22
CA ALA A 211 -7.05 -3.02 4.33
C ALA A 211 -8.12 -3.67 5.20
N VAL A 212 -7.98 -4.98 5.40
CA VAL A 212 -8.92 -5.81 6.14
C VAL A 212 -8.20 -6.41 7.34
N ASN A 213 -8.77 -6.22 8.51
CA ASN A 213 -8.33 -6.79 9.77
C ASN A 213 -9.43 -7.72 10.30
N LEU A 214 -9.22 -9.03 10.16
CA LEU A 214 -10.03 -10.08 10.76
C LEU A 214 -9.52 -10.36 12.18
N ILE A 215 -10.42 -10.38 13.14
CA ILE A 215 -10.12 -10.61 14.55
C ILE A 215 -11.16 -11.57 15.10
N ASP A 216 -10.72 -12.65 15.71
CA ASP A 216 -11.57 -13.45 16.56
C ASP A 216 -11.82 -12.72 17.89
N VAL A 217 -13.07 -12.36 18.17
CA VAL A 217 -13.46 -11.62 19.38
C VAL A 217 -13.12 -12.41 20.64
N GLU A 218 -13.13 -13.74 20.59
CA GLU A 218 -12.69 -14.60 21.70
C GLU A 218 -11.26 -14.26 22.15
N MET A 219 -10.37 -14.00 21.18
CA MET A 219 -9.00 -13.59 21.45
C MET A 219 -8.95 -12.29 22.27
N ALA A 220 -9.75 -11.31 21.85
CA ALA A 220 -9.76 -9.98 22.45
C ALA A 220 -10.35 -10.01 23.86
N GLU A 221 -11.42 -10.79 24.08
CA GLU A 221 -12.10 -10.88 25.36
C GLU A 221 -11.32 -11.70 26.40
N ARG A 222 -10.59 -12.75 25.98
CA ARG A 222 -9.70 -13.51 26.88
C ARG A 222 -8.40 -12.78 27.20
N GLY A 223 -8.11 -11.68 26.50
CA GLY A 223 -6.81 -11.03 26.56
C GLY A 223 -5.68 -11.92 25.99
N GLU A 224 -6.01 -12.85 25.08
CA GLU A 224 -5.05 -13.66 24.33
C GLU A 224 -4.28 -12.72 23.37
N GLY A 225 -3.18 -12.15 23.88
CA GLY A 225 -2.47 -11.02 23.26
C GLY A 225 -1.99 -9.99 24.28
N TYR A 226 -2.48 -10.06 25.51
CA TYR A 226 -2.19 -9.15 26.63
C TYR A 226 -1.74 -9.87 27.91
N SER A 227 -2.01 -11.17 28.07
CA SER A 227 -1.60 -11.93 29.27
C SER A 227 -1.18 -13.36 28.93
N LEU A 228 -0.08 -13.82 29.53
CA LEU A 228 0.56 -15.14 29.34
C LEU A 228 -0.30 -16.37 29.74
N GLY A 229 -1.59 -16.19 30.05
CA GLY A 229 -2.37 -17.11 30.88
C GLY A 229 -3.38 -18.02 30.18
N SER A 230 -3.68 -17.86 28.89
CA SER A 230 -4.58 -18.79 28.18
C SER A 230 -3.76 -19.71 27.26
N LEU A 231 -3.20 -20.77 27.83
CA LEU A 231 -2.07 -21.50 27.24
C LEU A 231 -2.43 -22.67 26.30
N ASN A 232 -3.71 -23.07 26.21
CA ASN A 232 -4.07 -24.32 25.52
C ASN A 232 -4.76 -24.13 24.16
N TYR A 233 -5.18 -22.90 23.84
CA TYR A 233 -5.89 -22.60 22.60
C TYR A 233 -5.15 -21.57 21.74
N MET A 234 -5.24 -21.76 20.43
CA MET A 234 -4.87 -20.79 19.41
C MET A 234 -6.14 -20.10 18.92
N SER A 235 -6.15 -18.77 18.99
CA SER A 235 -7.15 -17.93 18.35
C SER A 235 -6.54 -17.22 17.13
N PHE A 236 -7.39 -16.59 16.30
CA PHE A 236 -7.03 -16.17 14.96
C PHE A 236 -7.28 -14.68 14.77
N SER A 237 -6.24 -13.98 14.34
CA SER A 237 -6.36 -12.65 13.76
C SER A 237 -5.48 -12.58 12.53
N HIS A 238 -6.03 -12.05 11.45
CA HIS A 238 -5.36 -11.98 10.17
C HIS A 238 -5.60 -10.64 9.51
N ALA A 239 -4.56 -10.12 8.86
CA ALA A 239 -4.59 -8.83 8.21
C ALA A 239 -4.12 -8.98 6.76
N PHE A 240 -4.84 -8.37 5.82
CA PHE A 240 -4.45 -8.33 4.41
C PHE A 240 -4.89 -7.04 3.75
N VAL A 241 -4.33 -6.74 2.58
CA VAL A 241 -4.81 -5.67 1.69
C VAL A 241 -5.38 -6.30 0.43
N ALA A 242 -6.63 -6.01 0.12
CA ALA A 242 -7.18 -6.19 -1.22
C ALA A 242 -6.92 -4.90 -2.02
N PHE A 243 -5.96 -4.96 -2.95
CA PHE A 243 -5.66 -3.85 -3.85
C PHE A 243 -6.44 -4.04 -5.14
N ILE A 244 -7.38 -3.12 -5.39
CA ILE A 244 -8.38 -3.21 -6.46
C ILE A 244 -8.12 -2.07 -7.44
N GLY A 245 -8.00 -2.38 -8.72
CA GLY A 245 -7.79 -1.41 -9.79
C GLY A 245 -8.56 -1.80 -11.04
N PRO A 246 -8.50 -1.00 -12.12
CA PRO A 246 -9.20 -1.30 -13.37
C PRO A 246 -8.90 -2.70 -13.94
N GLU A 247 -7.73 -3.24 -13.63
CA GLU A 247 -7.23 -4.54 -14.09
C GLU A 247 -7.73 -5.72 -13.26
N GLY A 248 -8.38 -5.48 -12.12
CA GLY A 248 -8.89 -6.51 -11.21
C GLY A 248 -8.42 -6.33 -9.77
N MET A 249 -8.10 -7.44 -9.10
CA MET A 249 -7.76 -7.43 -7.66
C MET A 249 -6.53 -8.28 -7.33
N ARG A 250 -5.69 -7.79 -6.41
CA ARG A 250 -4.63 -8.56 -5.75
C ARG A 250 -4.82 -8.60 -4.25
N ILE A 251 -4.51 -9.74 -3.64
CA ILE A 251 -4.51 -9.92 -2.19
C ILE A 251 -3.07 -9.96 -1.70
N LEU A 252 -2.67 -8.92 -0.97
CA LEU A 252 -1.32 -8.73 -0.44
C LEU A 252 -1.34 -8.99 1.07
N GLN A 253 -0.58 -10.00 1.50
CA GLN A 253 -0.59 -10.46 2.88
C GLN A 253 0.68 -11.21 3.26
N ALA A 254 0.88 -11.36 4.56
CA ALA A 254 1.70 -12.40 5.15
C ALA A 254 0.83 -13.13 6.17
N TRP A 255 1.28 -14.24 6.74
CA TRP A 255 0.46 -15.00 7.69
C TRP A 255 0.99 -14.95 9.12
N GLY A 256 2.13 -15.60 9.38
CA GLY A 256 2.73 -15.66 10.71
C GLY A 256 3.92 -16.60 10.73
N GLU A 257 4.43 -16.89 11.93
CA GLU A 257 5.62 -17.72 12.17
C GLU A 257 5.65 -19.02 11.33
N HIS A 258 4.53 -19.72 11.28
CA HIS A 258 4.37 -21.00 10.56
C HIS A 258 3.80 -20.88 9.14
N GLY A 259 3.62 -19.67 8.63
CA GLY A 259 3.10 -19.42 7.28
C GLY A 259 4.13 -18.73 6.40
N TYR A 260 3.64 -17.91 5.48
CA TYR A 260 4.47 -17.24 4.49
C TYR A 260 4.69 -15.75 4.80
N SER A 261 5.80 -15.21 4.29
CA SER A 261 6.13 -13.78 4.31
C SER A 261 5.46 -13.01 3.19
N LEU A 262 5.47 -11.68 3.27
CA LEU A 262 4.98 -10.85 2.17
C LEU A 262 5.81 -11.07 0.89
N ALA A 263 7.12 -11.32 1.01
CA ALA A 263 7.98 -11.61 -0.14
C ALA A 263 7.61 -12.92 -0.84
N GLU A 264 7.25 -13.95 -0.07
CA GLU A 264 6.72 -15.21 -0.60
C GLU A 264 5.33 -15.01 -1.21
N ASN A 265 4.48 -14.19 -0.57
CA ASN A 265 3.12 -13.92 -1.05
C ASN A 265 3.10 -13.25 -2.42
N ILE A 266 3.84 -12.16 -2.63
CA ILE A 266 3.78 -11.37 -3.88
C ILE A 266 4.17 -12.17 -5.13
N HIS A 267 4.98 -13.22 -4.96
CA HIS A 267 5.39 -14.15 -6.02
C HIS A 267 4.55 -15.42 -6.08
N SER A 268 3.63 -15.62 -5.13
CA SER A 268 2.80 -16.81 -5.06
C SER A 268 1.59 -16.72 -6.01
N PRO A 269 1.05 -17.86 -6.47
CA PRO A 269 -0.24 -17.90 -7.16
C PRO A 269 -1.39 -17.26 -6.36
N ALA A 270 -1.30 -17.21 -5.03
CA ALA A 270 -2.33 -16.61 -4.18
C ALA A 270 -2.37 -15.07 -4.25
N SER A 271 -1.30 -14.40 -4.66
CA SER A 271 -1.25 -12.93 -4.83
C SER A 271 -1.36 -12.47 -6.29
N ARG A 272 -1.54 -13.40 -7.23
CA ARG A 272 -1.68 -13.05 -8.65
C ARG A 272 -2.85 -12.09 -8.86
N LEU A 273 -2.77 -11.35 -9.96
CA LEU A 273 -3.90 -10.55 -10.42
C LEU A 273 -5.09 -11.48 -10.67
N ARG A 274 -6.19 -11.20 -9.97
CA ARG A 274 -7.48 -11.86 -10.16
C ARG A 274 -8.32 -11.02 -11.09
N ASP A 275 -8.96 -11.67 -12.04
CA ASP A 275 -10.06 -11.04 -12.76
C ASP A 275 -11.26 -10.79 -11.84
N TRP A 276 -12.31 -10.16 -12.36
CA TRP A 276 -13.48 -9.81 -11.57
C TRP A 276 -14.25 -11.02 -11.02
N SER A 277 -14.29 -12.13 -11.75
CA SER A 277 -14.99 -13.36 -11.33
C SER A 277 -14.24 -14.04 -10.19
N GLU A 278 -12.92 -14.14 -10.31
CA GLU A 278 -12.04 -14.66 -9.27
C GLU A 278 -12.03 -13.78 -8.03
N ALA A 279 -12.12 -12.46 -8.22
CA ALA A 279 -12.20 -11.50 -7.13
C ALA A 279 -13.51 -11.63 -6.34
N GLU A 280 -14.65 -11.75 -7.03
CA GLU A 280 -15.95 -12.02 -6.40
C GLU A 280 -15.95 -13.36 -5.67
N THR A 281 -15.35 -14.40 -6.26
CA THR A 281 -15.20 -15.69 -5.62
C THR A 281 -14.44 -15.56 -4.30
N PHE A 282 -13.30 -14.85 -4.29
CA PHE A 282 -12.54 -14.60 -3.06
C PHE A 282 -13.39 -13.87 -2.00
N VAL A 283 -14.09 -12.81 -2.40
CA VAL A 283 -14.91 -12.00 -1.50
C VAL A 283 -16.06 -12.81 -0.90
N ASN A 284 -16.69 -13.67 -1.71
CA ASN A 284 -17.75 -14.58 -1.26
C ASN A 284 -17.20 -15.64 -0.30
N GLN A 285 -15.99 -16.16 -0.52
CA GLN A 285 -15.37 -17.10 0.42
C GLN A 285 -15.00 -16.42 1.75
N TYR A 286 -14.52 -15.18 1.70
CA TYR A 286 -14.29 -14.40 2.91
C TYR A 286 -15.60 -14.12 3.65
N ASP A 287 -16.67 -13.77 2.93
CA ASP A 287 -17.98 -13.52 3.52
C ASP A 287 -18.55 -14.79 4.18
N LYS A 288 -18.39 -15.96 3.53
CA LYS A 288 -18.70 -17.25 4.15
C LYS A 288 -17.90 -17.45 5.43
N LEU A 289 -16.58 -17.27 5.40
CA LEU A 289 -15.71 -17.44 6.57
C LEU A 289 -16.21 -16.65 7.78
N ILE A 290 -16.61 -15.38 7.58
CA ILE A 290 -17.08 -14.54 8.69
C ILE A 290 -18.51 -14.86 9.15
N HIS A 291 -19.31 -15.59 8.35
CA HIS A 291 -20.69 -15.96 8.68
C HIS A 291 -20.91 -17.44 9.00
N THR A 292 -19.87 -18.30 8.99
CA THR A 292 -20.02 -19.77 9.14
C THR A 292 -20.41 -20.23 10.57
N GLY A 293 -20.73 -19.29 11.47
CA GLY A 293 -21.20 -19.54 12.84
C GLY A 293 -20.08 -19.52 13.88
N VAL A 294 -20.46 -19.75 15.14
CA VAL A 294 -19.60 -19.50 16.32
C VAL A 294 -18.57 -20.61 16.57
N THR A 295 -18.63 -21.74 15.89
CA THR A 295 -17.73 -22.89 16.12
C THR A 295 -16.97 -23.24 14.85
N TRP A 296 -15.71 -23.66 15.00
CA TRP A 296 -14.92 -24.17 13.88
C TRP A 296 -15.52 -25.47 13.34
N LYS A 297 -15.89 -25.44 12.06
CA LYS A 297 -16.37 -26.61 11.31
C LYS A 297 -15.44 -26.87 10.12
N PRO A 298 -15.49 -28.07 9.50
CA PRO A 298 -14.72 -28.36 8.29
C PRO A 298 -14.85 -27.26 7.20
N GLU A 299 -16.05 -26.71 7.04
CA GLU A 299 -16.32 -25.64 6.08
C GLU A 299 -15.62 -24.33 6.45
N THR A 300 -15.50 -24.01 7.74
CA THR A 300 -14.77 -22.84 8.23
C THR A 300 -13.27 -22.97 7.95
N PHE A 301 -12.70 -24.16 8.20
CA PHE A 301 -11.30 -24.43 7.89
C PHE A 301 -11.01 -24.33 6.39
N GLU A 302 -11.90 -24.88 5.57
CA GLU A 302 -11.77 -24.80 4.12
C GLU A 302 -11.91 -23.37 3.60
N ALA A 303 -12.90 -22.60 4.09
CA ALA A 303 -13.05 -21.19 3.73
C ALA A 303 -11.80 -20.37 4.13
N TYR A 304 -11.25 -20.61 5.33
CA TYR A 304 -10.01 -19.99 5.78
C TYR A 304 -8.83 -20.33 4.84
N LYS A 305 -8.69 -21.60 4.48
CA LYS A 305 -7.65 -22.07 3.58
C LYS A 305 -7.79 -21.47 2.18
N GLN A 306 -9.01 -21.32 1.65
CA GLN A 306 -9.25 -20.70 0.36
C GLN A 306 -8.91 -19.20 0.36
N CYS A 307 -9.18 -18.50 1.46
CA CYS A 307 -8.83 -17.08 1.60
C CYS A 307 -7.32 -16.86 1.79
N PHE A 308 -6.68 -17.68 2.62
CA PHE A 308 -5.33 -17.36 3.11
C PHE A 308 -4.26 -18.36 2.70
N GLY A 309 -4.61 -19.46 2.05
CA GLY A 309 -3.68 -20.50 1.64
C GLY A 309 -3.10 -21.30 2.81
N VAL A 310 -3.71 -21.23 3.99
CA VAL A 310 -3.20 -21.85 5.22
C VAL A 310 -4.17 -22.88 5.77
N ASP A 311 -3.63 -24.06 6.06
CA ASP A 311 -4.34 -25.21 6.58
C ASP A 311 -4.24 -25.23 8.11
N ILE A 312 -5.20 -24.57 8.79
CA ILE A 312 -5.19 -24.42 10.26
C ILE A 312 -5.06 -25.76 11.01
N PRO A 313 -5.77 -26.85 10.62
CA PRO A 313 -5.58 -28.16 11.25
C PRO A 313 -4.16 -28.72 11.17
N LYS A 314 -3.35 -28.34 10.17
CA LYS A 314 -1.94 -28.75 10.08
C LYS A 314 -1.03 -27.96 11.03
N ILE A 315 -1.42 -26.75 11.38
CA ILE A 315 -0.65 -25.86 12.25
C ILE A 315 -0.97 -26.12 13.73
N THR A 316 -2.22 -26.48 14.00
CA THR A 316 -2.77 -26.66 15.35
C THR A 316 -2.84 -28.13 15.77
N GLY A 317 -3.21 -28.35 17.03
CA GLY A 317 -3.36 -29.67 17.63
C GLY A 317 -2.05 -30.24 18.20
N PRO A 318 -2.10 -31.45 18.80
CA PRO A 318 -0.96 -32.02 19.53
C PRO A 318 0.28 -32.29 18.67
N ARG A 319 0.08 -32.47 17.36
CA ARG A 319 1.15 -32.74 16.38
C ARG A 319 1.49 -31.52 15.51
N GLY A 320 0.73 -30.44 15.62
CA GLY A 320 0.98 -29.19 14.90
C GLY A 320 2.13 -28.40 15.56
N PRO A 321 2.83 -27.54 14.81
CA PRO A 321 3.90 -26.69 15.33
C PRO A 321 3.48 -25.81 16.51
N GLU A 322 2.23 -25.33 16.55
CA GLU A 322 1.73 -24.50 17.66
C GLU A 322 1.51 -25.29 18.95
N ARG A 323 1.38 -26.62 18.85
CA ARG A 323 1.06 -27.54 19.97
C ARG A 323 -0.16 -27.11 20.81
N LYS A 324 -1.07 -26.35 20.20
CA LYS A 324 -2.29 -25.81 20.81
C LYS A 324 -3.49 -26.18 19.99
N SER A 325 -4.60 -26.47 20.65
CA SER A 325 -5.88 -26.69 19.96
C SER A 325 -6.41 -25.38 19.38
N VAL A 326 -7.19 -25.44 18.32
CA VAL A 326 -7.98 -24.28 17.86
C VAL A 326 -8.97 -23.91 18.97
N THR A 327 -9.17 -22.62 19.23
CA THR A 327 -10.23 -22.16 20.14
C THR A 327 -11.58 -22.82 19.80
N PRO A 328 -12.36 -23.27 20.79
CA PRO A 328 -13.62 -23.96 20.53
C PRO A 328 -14.66 -23.03 19.87
N CYS A 329 -14.57 -21.74 20.15
CA CYS A 329 -15.42 -20.70 19.58
C CYS A 329 -14.59 -19.79 18.65
N PHE A 330 -15.17 -19.44 17.51
CA PHE A 330 -14.70 -18.47 16.53
C PHE A 330 -15.77 -17.40 16.35
N ARG A 331 -15.50 -16.18 16.81
CA ARG A 331 -16.38 -15.03 16.58
C ARG A 331 -15.65 -14.01 15.71
N PRO A 332 -15.69 -14.16 14.39
CA PRO A 332 -15.00 -13.24 13.49
C PRO A 332 -15.62 -11.85 13.55
N TRP A 333 -14.76 -10.85 13.73
CA TRP A 333 -15.08 -9.45 13.59
C TRP A 333 -14.09 -8.80 12.64
N THR A 334 -14.61 -8.06 11.69
CA THR A 334 -13.83 -7.47 10.60
C THR A 334 -13.82 -5.96 10.72
N ARG A 335 -12.63 -5.38 10.60
CA ARG A 335 -12.43 -3.94 10.44
C ARG A 335 -11.82 -3.65 9.08
N ILE A 336 -12.35 -2.64 8.40
CA ILE A 336 -11.90 -2.22 7.08
C ILE A 336 -11.42 -0.76 7.13
N LYS A 337 -10.30 -0.47 6.48
CA LYS A 337 -9.85 0.89 6.12
C LYS A 337 -9.66 0.94 4.61
N GLU A 338 -10.33 1.88 3.96
CA GLU A 338 -10.21 2.11 2.52
C GLU A 338 -9.30 3.32 2.27
N ILE A 339 -8.38 3.18 1.32
CA ILE A 339 -7.64 4.28 0.70
C ILE A 339 -8.12 4.35 -0.73
N SER A 340 -9.04 5.27 -1.00
CA SER A 340 -9.60 5.48 -2.32
C SER A 340 -8.66 6.29 -3.21
N ASP A 341 -8.78 6.08 -4.52
CA ASP A 341 -8.09 6.86 -5.54
C ASP A 341 -6.56 6.91 -5.39
N VAL A 342 -5.96 5.75 -5.12
CA VAL A 342 -4.51 5.57 -5.02
C VAL A 342 -3.87 5.95 -6.36
N LYS A 343 -2.95 6.93 -6.34
CA LYS A 343 -2.27 7.40 -7.56
C LYS A 343 -0.92 6.71 -7.74
N THR A 344 -0.52 6.51 -9.00
CA THR A 344 0.83 6.08 -9.35
C THR A 344 1.90 7.01 -8.75
N SER A 345 1.64 8.31 -8.66
CA SER A 345 2.57 9.28 -8.05
C SER A 345 2.78 9.06 -6.55
N ASP A 346 1.75 8.60 -5.82
CA ASP A 346 1.87 8.28 -4.38
C ASP A 346 2.81 7.11 -4.16
N ILE A 347 2.75 6.13 -5.06
CA ILE A 347 3.55 4.91 -5.00
C ILE A 347 4.98 5.18 -5.48
N LYS A 348 5.17 5.90 -6.59
CA LYS A 348 6.49 6.16 -7.20
C LYS A 348 7.47 6.88 -6.28
N ARG A 349 6.99 7.65 -5.30
CA ARG A 349 7.89 8.30 -4.33
C ARG A 349 8.69 7.29 -3.51
N TRP A 350 8.21 6.05 -3.38
CA TRP A 350 8.88 5.00 -2.62
C TRP A 350 10.13 4.44 -3.29
N PHE A 351 10.27 4.55 -4.62
CA PHE A 351 11.55 4.22 -5.28
C PHE A 351 12.70 5.05 -4.68
N LYS A 352 12.48 6.36 -4.51
CA LYS A 352 13.49 7.25 -3.90
C LYS A 352 13.76 6.91 -2.44
N VAL A 353 12.71 6.57 -1.68
CA VAL A 353 12.85 6.14 -0.28
C VAL A 353 13.70 4.88 -0.21
N LEU A 354 13.40 3.87 -1.04
CA LEU A 354 14.14 2.62 -1.06
C LEU A 354 15.59 2.80 -1.53
N ASP A 355 15.85 3.67 -2.49
CA ASP A 355 17.21 4.01 -2.91
C ASP A 355 18.01 4.67 -1.78
N ALA A 356 17.39 5.56 -1.01
CA ALA A 356 18.02 6.19 0.16
C ALA A 356 18.32 5.15 1.26
N VAL A 357 17.34 4.32 1.60
CA VAL A 357 17.46 3.26 2.61
C VAL A 357 18.51 2.23 2.19
N ASN A 358 18.53 1.79 0.93
CA ASN A 358 19.52 0.81 0.44
C ASN A 358 20.97 1.29 0.59
N LYS A 359 21.23 2.59 0.56
CA LYS A 359 22.56 3.15 0.82
C LYS A 359 22.99 3.00 2.29
N LEU A 360 22.02 2.97 3.20
CA LEU A 360 22.22 2.81 4.64
C LEU A 360 22.29 1.33 5.07
N VAL A 361 21.81 0.39 4.25
CA VAL A 361 21.83 -1.07 4.55
C VAL A 361 23.18 -1.74 4.22
N LYS A 362 24.12 -1.01 3.59
CA LYS A 362 25.50 -1.48 3.34
C LYS A 362 26.24 -1.70 4.66
#